data_AF-A0A7W7WIU7-F1
#
_entry.id   AF-A0A7W7WIU7-F1
#
_cell.length_a   1.000
_cell.length_b   1.000
_cell.length_c   1.000
_cell.angle_alpha   90.00
_cell.angle_beta   90.00
_cell.angle_gamma   90.00
#
_symmetry.space_group_name_H-M   'P 1'
#
loop_
_entity.id
_entity.type
_entity.pdbx_description
1 polymer ?
#
loop_
_entity_poly.entity_id
_entity_poly.type
_entity_poly.pdbx_seq_one_letter_code
_entity_poly.pdbx_strand_id
1 'polypeptide(L)'
;MDAFHAHAGQPDGRHPWCKDCRSVLGKAERLAKNQHALRAAELAKDGLKACSSCGQVKDFEDFYRRSASPTGRKSQCIACYRDGQREYNATEQAKRRKHAERARRRAQDPERYDRSLRAAQFKSKYGITLARYEQMLADQGSCCAVCGLLAGDRALQVDHCHTTGRVRGLLCRKCNSGIGMLGDSPEGVQRALSYLLRT
;
A
#
# COMPACT_ATOMS: atom_id res chain seq x y z
N MET A 1 -5.55 -0.09 50.64
CA MET A 1 -4.88 -0.84 49.55
C MET A 1 -5.35 -0.41 48.14
N ASP A 2 -6.42 0.38 47.99
CA ASP A 2 -7.00 0.76 46.69
C ASP A 2 -6.46 2.04 46.03
N ALA A 3 -5.43 2.66 46.60
CA ALA A 3 -4.94 3.95 46.13
C ALA A 3 -4.15 3.90 44.81
N PHE A 4 -3.83 2.71 44.27
CA PHE A 4 -2.99 2.52 43.08
C PHE A 4 -3.71 1.64 42.05
N HIS A 5 -3.48 1.87 40.76
CA HIS A 5 -4.01 1.00 39.70
C HIS A 5 -3.24 -0.32 39.64
N ALA A 6 -3.92 -1.42 39.30
CA ALA A 6 -3.24 -2.68 38.99
C ALA A 6 -2.42 -2.56 37.70
N HIS A 7 -1.23 -3.12 37.69
CA HIS A 7 -0.31 -3.08 36.56
C HIS A 7 0.51 -4.37 36.48
N ALA A 8 0.11 -5.28 35.58
CA ALA A 8 0.67 -6.63 35.46
C ALA A 8 2.17 -6.67 35.11
N GLY A 9 2.73 -5.58 34.59
CA GLY A 9 4.16 -5.47 34.24
C GLY A 9 5.08 -4.94 35.34
N GLN A 10 4.60 -4.71 36.56
CA GLN A 10 5.44 -4.28 37.70
C GLN A 10 5.62 -5.41 38.72
N PRO A 11 6.76 -5.52 39.42
CA PRO A 11 7.03 -6.61 40.36
C PRO A 11 6.00 -6.76 41.49
N ASP A 12 5.41 -5.64 41.92
CA ASP A 12 4.38 -5.58 42.96
C ASP A 12 2.94 -5.60 42.39
N GLY A 13 2.81 -5.75 41.07
CA GLY A 13 1.54 -5.75 40.35
C GLY A 13 0.80 -4.41 40.38
N ARG A 14 1.47 -3.30 40.75
CA ARG A 14 0.83 -2.00 40.94
C ARG A 14 1.52 -0.92 40.12
N HIS A 15 0.74 0.07 39.73
CA HIS A 15 1.23 1.21 38.97
C HIS A 15 2.12 2.10 39.89
N PRO A 16 3.27 2.62 39.45
CA PRO A 16 4.20 3.40 40.29
C PRO A 16 3.64 4.70 40.88
N TRP A 17 2.61 5.27 40.24
CA TRP A 17 1.87 6.42 40.73
C TRP A 17 0.47 6.02 41.23
N CYS A 18 0.03 6.65 42.33
CA CYS A 18 -1.32 6.47 42.85
C CYS A 18 -2.37 6.99 41.85
N LYS A 19 -3.63 6.56 42.01
CA LYS A 19 -4.75 6.92 41.14
C LYS A 19 -4.89 8.45 41.00
N ASP A 20 -4.70 9.18 42.11
CA ASP A 20 -4.79 10.64 42.13
C ASP A 20 -3.62 11.30 41.40
N CYS A 21 -2.38 10.91 41.69
CA CYS A 21 -1.19 11.40 40.98
C CYS A 21 -1.27 11.09 39.49
N ARG A 22 -1.74 9.90 39.09
CA ARG A 22 -1.93 9.53 37.68
C ARG A 22 -3.03 10.35 37.02
N SER A 23 -4.10 10.67 37.74
CA SER A 23 -5.17 11.55 37.26
C SER A 23 -4.65 12.96 37.00
N VAL A 24 -3.85 13.52 37.92
CA VAL A 24 -3.21 14.84 37.77
C VAL A 24 -2.20 14.85 36.61
N LEU A 25 -1.29 13.88 36.54
CA LEU A 25 -0.34 13.75 35.44
C LEU A 25 -1.05 13.57 34.10
N GLY A 26 -2.08 12.73 34.03
CA GLY A 26 -2.90 12.56 32.82
C GLY A 26 -3.66 13.83 32.43
N LYS A 27 -4.12 14.64 33.39
CA LYS A 27 -4.70 15.97 33.10
C LYS A 27 -3.64 16.92 32.54
N ALA A 28 -2.46 16.99 33.14
CA ALA A 28 -1.35 17.83 32.68
C ALA A 28 -0.87 17.43 31.28
N GLU A 29 -0.70 16.12 31.01
CA GLU A 29 -0.34 15.60 29.69
C GLU A 29 -1.41 15.91 28.63
N ARG A 30 -2.70 15.77 28.97
CA ARG A 30 -3.79 16.13 28.07
C ARG A 30 -3.80 17.62 27.77
N LEU A 31 -3.57 18.47 28.78
CA LEU A 31 -3.49 19.92 28.60
C LEU A 31 -2.31 20.31 27.70
N ALA A 32 -1.12 19.72 27.94
CA ALA A 32 0.07 19.92 27.12
C ALA A 32 -0.14 19.47 25.66
N LYS A 33 -0.75 18.29 25.46
CA LYS A 33 -1.10 17.77 24.12
C LYS A 33 -2.20 18.60 23.43
N ASN A 34 -3.04 19.31 24.18
CA ASN A 34 -4.14 20.14 23.67
C ASN A 34 -3.81 21.64 23.55
N GLN A 35 -2.56 22.07 23.77
CA GLN A 35 -2.18 23.49 23.67
C GLN A 35 -2.56 24.12 22.31
N HIS A 36 -2.40 23.37 21.21
CA HIS A 36 -2.82 23.82 19.89
C HIS A 36 -4.34 24.01 19.78
N ALA A 37 -5.13 23.15 20.40
CA ALA A 37 -6.60 23.25 20.41
C ALA A 37 -7.06 24.45 21.25
N LEU A 38 -6.43 24.68 22.41
CA LEU A 38 -6.72 25.85 23.26
C LEU A 38 -6.39 27.16 22.54
N ARG A 39 -5.23 27.25 21.90
CA ARG A 39 -4.85 28.41 21.10
C ARG A 39 -5.81 28.63 19.93
N ALA A 40 -6.23 27.55 19.25
CA ALA A 40 -7.20 27.65 18.17
C ALA A 40 -8.58 28.11 18.65
N ALA A 41 -9.02 27.66 19.84
CA ALA A 41 -10.26 28.11 20.47
C ALA A 41 -10.19 29.58 20.88
N GLU A 42 -9.05 30.06 21.38
CA GLU A 42 -8.86 31.47 21.73
C GLU A 42 -8.93 32.37 20.49
N LEU A 43 -8.15 32.03 19.45
CA LEU A 43 -8.19 32.77 18.17
C LEU A 43 -9.60 32.81 17.59
N ALA A 44 -10.37 31.73 17.73
CA ALA A 44 -11.73 31.65 17.21
C ALA A 44 -12.71 32.62 17.90
N LYS A 45 -12.47 33.01 19.15
CA LYS A 45 -13.30 34.01 19.85
C LYS A 45 -13.20 35.38 19.18
N ASP A 46 -12.02 35.70 18.67
CA ASP A 46 -11.75 36.96 17.95
C ASP A 46 -12.04 36.86 16.44
N GLY A 47 -12.67 35.76 15.98
CA GLY A 47 -12.91 35.54 14.56
C GLY A 47 -11.63 35.22 13.76
N LEU A 48 -10.54 34.80 14.42
CA LEU A 48 -9.25 34.52 13.79
C LEU A 48 -8.95 33.03 13.71
N LYS A 49 -8.13 32.63 12.72
CA LYS A 49 -7.69 31.25 12.54
C LYS A 49 -6.28 31.17 11.96
N ALA A 50 -5.49 30.21 12.44
CA ALA A 50 -4.22 29.85 11.83
C ALA A 50 -4.41 28.95 10.60
N CYS A 51 -3.79 29.31 9.47
CA CYS A 51 -3.77 28.50 8.26
C CYS A 51 -2.84 27.29 8.43
N SER A 52 -3.34 26.09 8.13
CA SER A 52 -2.56 24.84 8.24
C SER A 52 -1.51 24.66 7.13
N SER A 53 -1.41 25.59 6.18
CA SER A 53 -0.47 25.54 5.06
C SER A 53 0.66 26.56 5.24
N CYS A 54 0.32 27.84 5.39
CA CYS A 54 1.31 28.91 5.57
C CYS A 54 1.57 29.30 7.03
N GLY A 55 0.82 28.74 8.00
CA GLY A 55 0.98 29.01 9.43
C GLY A 55 0.44 30.36 9.92
N GLN A 56 0.12 31.30 9.02
CA GLN A 56 -0.34 32.64 9.38
C GLN A 56 -1.70 32.62 10.08
N VAL A 57 -1.85 33.43 11.13
CA VAL A 57 -3.13 33.77 11.75
C VAL A 57 -3.82 34.83 10.89
N LYS A 58 -5.06 34.57 10.49
CA LYS A 58 -5.85 35.43 9.60
C LYS A 58 -7.30 35.47 10.04
N ASP A 59 -8.06 36.42 9.50
CA ASP A 59 -9.50 36.50 9.74
C ASP A 59 -10.22 35.27 9.17
N PHE A 60 -11.31 34.86 9.80
CA PHE A 60 -12.22 33.83 9.30
C PHE A 60 -12.68 34.07 7.85
N GLU A 61 -12.82 35.31 7.41
CA GLU A 61 -13.15 35.70 6.03
C GLU A 61 -12.08 35.24 5.01
N ASP A 62 -10.82 35.14 5.43
CA ASP A 62 -9.74 34.57 4.62
C ASP A 62 -9.81 33.05 4.48
N PHE A 63 -10.86 32.41 5.02
CA PHE A 63 -11.10 30.97 4.95
C PHE A 63 -12.49 30.67 4.40
N TYR A 64 -12.55 29.72 3.45
CA TYR A 64 -13.82 29.19 2.97
C TYR A 64 -14.66 28.60 4.10
N ARG A 65 -15.98 28.78 4.03
CA ARG A 65 -16.93 28.19 4.99
C ARG A 65 -16.93 26.67 4.88
N ARG A 66 -16.93 26.00 6.03
CA ARG A 66 -17.07 24.54 6.14
C ARG A 66 -17.79 24.21 7.45
N SER A 67 -19.10 24.00 7.36
CA SER A 67 -19.98 23.74 8.52
C SER A 67 -19.56 22.52 9.35
N ALA A 68 -19.01 21.49 8.70
CA ALA A 68 -18.53 20.28 9.38
C ALA A 68 -17.24 20.47 10.21
N SER A 69 -16.65 21.67 10.24
CA SER A 69 -15.43 21.94 11.02
C SER A 69 -15.76 22.62 12.35
N PRO A 70 -14.98 22.42 13.43
CA PRO A 70 -15.25 23.02 14.73
C PRO A 70 -15.35 24.55 14.72
N THR A 71 -14.63 25.21 13.81
CA THR A 71 -14.64 26.68 13.66
C THR A 71 -15.54 27.15 12.50
N GLY A 72 -16.29 26.27 11.85
CA GLY A 72 -17.10 26.60 10.66
C GLY A 72 -16.29 27.03 9.42
N ARG A 73 -14.95 26.87 9.45
CA ARG A 73 -14.01 27.35 8.44
C ARG A 73 -13.02 26.27 8.02
N LYS A 74 -12.59 26.29 6.76
CA LYS A 74 -11.56 25.40 6.20
C LYS A 74 -10.24 25.54 6.98
N SER A 75 -9.42 24.49 6.99
CA SER A 75 -8.12 24.50 7.68
C SER A 75 -7.06 25.38 7.01
N GLN A 76 -7.20 25.62 5.71
CA GLN A 76 -6.29 26.42 4.88
C GLN A 76 -6.99 27.72 4.48
N CYS A 77 -6.23 28.81 4.42
CA CYS A 77 -6.74 30.07 3.87
C CYS A 77 -7.08 29.91 2.38
N ILE A 78 -7.91 30.83 1.88
CA ILE A 78 -8.40 30.84 0.50
C ILE A 78 -7.25 30.78 -0.51
N ALA A 79 -6.19 31.55 -0.29
CA ALA A 79 -5.00 31.56 -1.16
C ALA A 79 -4.34 30.17 -1.22
N CYS A 80 -3.90 29.63 -0.09
CA CYS A 80 -3.26 28.31 -0.04
C CYS A 80 -4.18 27.19 -0.56
N TYR A 81 -5.49 27.28 -0.31
CA TYR A 81 -6.44 26.31 -0.85
C TYR A 81 -6.52 26.38 -2.38
N ARG A 82 -6.62 27.57 -2.97
CA ARG A 82 -6.65 27.77 -4.43
C ARG A 82 -5.35 27.33 -5.08
N ASP A 83 -4.23 27.61 -4.46
CA ASP A 83 -2.91 27.21 -4.96
C ASP A 83 -2.79 25.69 -5.01
N GLY A 84 -3.12 25.01 -3.91
CA GLY A 84 -3.16 23.54 -3.87
C GLY A 84 -4.19 22.94 -4.82
N GLN A 85 -5.33 23.60 -5.05
CA GLN A 85 -6.32 23.16 -6.05
C GLN A 85 -5.79 23.26 -7.48
N ARG A 86 -5.06 24.34 -7.83
CA ARG A 86 -4.45 24.47 -9.17
C ARG A 86 -3.42 23.36 -9.39
N GLU A 87 -2.57 23.10 -8.41
CA GLU A 87 -1.59 22.01 -8.49
C GLU A 87 -2.26 20.63 -8.61
N TYR A 88 -3.23 20.34 -7.74
CA TYR A 88 -4.00 19.10 -7.79
C TYR A 88 -4.66 18.91 -9.17
N ASN A 89 -5.37 19.92 -9.67
CA ASN A 89 -6.04 19.86 -10.96
C ASN A 89 -5.04 19.69 -12.12
N ALA A 90 -3.89 20.35 -12.08
CA ALA A 90 -2.83 20.16 -13.06
C ALA A 90 -2.30 18.72 -13.05
N THR A 91 -2.08 18.14 -11.86
CA THR A 91 -1.62 16.74 -11.73
C THR A 91 -2.70 15.76 -12.20
N GLU A 92 -3.97 15.99 -11.88
CA GLU A 92 -5.09 15.18 -12.34
C GLU A 92 -5.28 15.27 -13.85
N GLN A 93 -5.13 16.46 -14.45
CA GLN A 93 -5.16 16.63 -15.89
C GLN A 93 -4.01 15.86 -16.55
N ALA A 94 -2.81 15.91 -15.99
CA ALA A 94 -1.66 15.15 -16.50
C ALA A 94 -1.90 13.63 -16.41
N LYS A 95 -2.44 13.12 -15.30
CA LYS A 95 -2.83 11.72 -15.16
C LYS A 95 -3.88 11.32 -16.20
N ARG A 96 -4.96 12.09 -16.33
CA ARG A 96 -6.03 11.85 -17.31
C ARG A 96 -5.49 11.79 -18.74
N ARG A 97 -4.58 12.69 -19.11
CA ARG A 97 -3.88 12.67 -20.40
C ARG A 97 -3.11 11.38 -20.61
N LYS A 98 -2.29 10.94 -19.64
CA LYS A 98 -1.55 9.67 -19.71
C LYS A 98 -2.46 8.46 -19.83
N HIS A 99 -3.57 8.43 -19.08
CA HIS A 99 -4.55 7.36 -19.16
C HIS A 99 -5.25 7.32 -20.54
N ALA A 100 -5.66 8.48 -21.06
CA ALA A 100 -6.26 8.60 -22.37
C ALA A 100 -5.28 8.18 -23.47
N GLU A 101 -4.01 8.56 -23.37
CA GLU A 101 -2.97 8.13 -24.30
C GLU A 101 -2.78 6.60 -24.28
N ARG A 102 -2.68 5.98 -23.09
CA ARG A 102 -2.59 4.52 -22.96
C ARG A 102 -3.80 3.82 -23.56
N ALA A 103 -5.02 4.35 -23.32
CA ALA A 103 -6.24 3.83 -23.89
C ALA A 103 -6.23 3.92 -25.43
N ARG A 104 -5.78 5.06 -25.99
CA ARG A 104 -5.63 5.24 -27.44
C ARG A 104 -4.61 4.26 -28.03
N ARG A 105 -3.44 4.12 -27.43
CA ARG A 105 -2.40 3.16 -27.88
C ARG A 105 -2.93 1.72 -27.89
N ARG A 106 -3.66 1.32 -26.85
CA ARG A 106 -4.29 -0.01 -26.76
C ARG A 106 -5.38 -0.20 -27.81
N ALA A 107 -6.17 0.82 -28.11
CA ALA A 107 -7.24 0.74 -29.11
C ALA A 107 -6.71 0.70 -30.56
N GLN A 108 -5.60 1.38 -30.84
CA GLN A 108 -4.98 1.41 -32.17
C GLN A 108 -4.37 0.07 -32.57
N ASP A 109 -3.68 -0.59 -31.62
CA ASP A 109 -2.99 -1.86 -31.88
C ASP A 109 -2.98 -2.69 -30.57
N PRO A 110 -4.07 -3.44 -30.30
CA PRO A 110 -4.21 -4.22 -29.08
C PRO A 110 -3.10 -5.26 -28.92
N GLU A 111 -2.72 -5.93 -30.01
CA GLU A 111 -1.72 -7.00 -29.99
C GLU A 111 -0.33 -6.47 -29.64
N ARG A 112 0.10 -5.37 -30.27
CA ARG A 112 1.38 -4.73 -29.94
C ARG A 112 1.39 -4.17 -28.52
N TYR A 113 0.28 -3.58 -28.07
CA TYR A 113 0.15 -3.08 -26.71
C TYR A 113 0.33 -4.21 -25.69
N ASP A 114 -0.40 -5.32 -25.88
CA ASP A 114 -0.34 -6.48 -24.99
C ASP A 114 1.04 -7.14 -25.04
N ARG A 115 1.66 -7.25 -26.22
CA ARG A 115 3.04 -7.74 -26.39
C ARG A 115 4.04 -6.87 -25.63
N SER A 116 3.94 -5.54 -25.74
CA SER A 116 4.80 -4.59 -25.03
C SER A 116 4.59 -4.66 -23.52
N LEU A 117 3.34 -4.82 -23.07
CA LEU A 117 3.01 -4.94 -21.65
C LEU A 117 3.62 -6.21 -21.06
N ARG A 118 3.48 -7.36 -21.74
CA ARG A 118 4.10 -8.62 -21.33
C ARG A 118 5.63 -8.52 -21.28
N ALA A 119 6.25 -7.91 -22.29
CA ALA A 119 7.70 -7.70 -22.29
C ALA A 119 8.17 -6.88 -21.08
N ALA A 120 7.46 -5.81 -20.73
CA ALA A 120 7.76 -5.00 -19.55
C ALA A 120 7.56 -5.78 -18.23
N GLN A 121 6.50 -6.59 -18.14
CA GLN A 121 6.24 -7.44 -16.98
C GLN A 121 7.33 -8.49 -16.78
N PHE A 122 7.75 -9.18 -17.85
CA PHE A 122 8.80 -10.20 -17.76
C PHE A 122 10.16 -9.63 -17.38
N LYS A 123 10.50 -8.46 -17.95
CA LYS A 123 11.74 -7.76 -17.59
C LYS A 123 11.74 -7.33 -16.14
N SER A 124 10.66 -6.69 -15.67
CA SER A 124 10.59 -6.15 -14.31
C SER A 124 10.48 -7.22 -13.24
N LYS A 125 9.71 -8.28 -13.48
CA LYS A 125 9.41 -9.30 -12.47
C LYS A 125 10.39 -10.47 -12.45
N TYR A 126 10.92 -10.87 -13.60
CA TYR A 126 11.72 -12.09 -13.73
C TYR A 126 13.09 -11.86 -14.37
N GLY A 127 13.41 -10.62 -14.80
CA GLY A 127 14.68 -10.31 -15.45
C GLY A 127 14.87 -10.95 -16.83
N ILE A 128 13.80 -11.46 -17.46
CA ILE A 128 13.88 -12.10 -18.79
C ILE A 128 13.18 -11.25 -19.86
N THR A 129 13.64 -11.40 -21.11
CA THR A 129 12.97 -10.79 -22.27
C THR A 129 11.77 -11.63 -22.72
N LEU A 130 10.88 -11.02 -23.50
CA LEU A 130 9.79 -11.77 -24.14
C LEU A 130 10.33 -12.87 -25.06
N ALA A 131 11.38 -12.58 -25.83
CA ALA A 131 12.05 -13.58 -26.66
C ALA A 131 12.59 -14.76 -25.85
N ARG A 132 13.14 -14.51 -24.65
CA ARG A 132 13.58 -15.60 -23.77
C ARG A 132 12.40 -16.46 -23.27
N TYR A 133 11.27 -15.84 -22.94
CA TYR A 133 10.05 -16.57 -22.59
C TYR A 133 9.55 -17.43 -23.77
N GLU A 134 9.49 -16.86 -24.97
CA GLU A 134 9.07 -17.57 -26.20
C GLU A 134 10.01 -18.75 -26.49
N GLN A 135 11.32 -18.57 -26.31
CA GLN A 135 12.31 -19.65 -26.42
C GLN A 135 12.06 -20.76 -25.39
N MET A 136 11.88 -20.42 -24.10
CA MET A 136 11.58 -21.42 -23.07
C MET A 136 10.29 -22.20 -23.37
N LEU A 137 9.28 -21.53 -23.95
CA LEU A 137 8.03 -22.18 -24.35
C LEU A 137 8.27 -23.18 -25.48
N ALA A 138 9.08 -22.80 -26.48
CA ALA A 138 9.46 -23.67 -27.59
C ALA A 138 10.32 -24.86 -27.11
N ASP A 139 11.31 -24.60 -26.25
CA ASP A 139 12.18 -25.62 -25.65
C ASP A 139 11.36 -26.66 -24.85
N GLN A 140 10.25 -26.24 -24.23
CA GLN A 140 9.31 -27.10 -23.52
C GLN A 140 8.24 -27.75 -24.41
N GLY A 141 8.28 -27.55 -25.73
CA GLY A 141 7.27 -28.08 -26.65
C GLY A 141 5.86 -27.55 -26.39
N SER A 142 5.74 -26.30 -25.91
CA SER A 142 4.49 -25.69 -25.45
C SER A 142 3.82 -26.42 -24.26
N CYS A 143 4.56 -27.24 -23.52
CA CYS A 143 4.07 -28.01 -22.38
C CYS A 143 4.54 -27.45 -21.03
N CYS A 144 3.80 -27.75 -19.97
CA CYS A 144 4.23 -27.49 -18.60
C CYS A 144 5.48 -28.33 -18.24
N ALA A 145 6.52 -27.71 -17.67
CA ALA A 145 7.76 -28.42 -17.32
C ALA A 145 7.59 -29.47 -16.20
N VAL A 146 6.50 -29.41 -15.42
CA VAL A 146 6.23 -30.34 -14.31
C VAL A 146 5.28 -31.47 -14.73
N CYS A 147 4.10 -31.14 -15.28
CA CYS A 147 3.10 -32.15 -15.61
C CYS A 147 3.12 -32.60 -17.07
N GLY A 148 3.93 -31.98 -17.94
CA GLY A 148 4.03 -32.33 -19.36
C GLY A 148 2.79 -31.99 -20.21
N LEU A 149 1.74 -31.42 -19.61
CA LEU A 149 0.51 -31.11 -20.35
C LEU A 149 0.69 -29.88 -21.23
N LEU A 150 0.16 -29.96 -22.46
CA LEU A 150 0.13 -28.88 -23.44
C LEU A 150 -0.63 -27.67 -22.88
N ALA A 151 -0.07 -26.48 -23.07
CA ALA A 151 -0.67 -25.24 -22.58
C ALA A 151 -1.94 -24.84 -23.37
N GLY A 152 -2.00 -25.21 -24.65
CA GLY A 152 -3.04 -24.75 -25.59
C GLY A 152 -3.02 -23.21 -25.69
N ASP A 153 -4.19 -22.59 -25.67
CA ASP A 153 -4.31 -21.13 -25.70
C ASP A 153 -3.93 -20.44 -24.37
N ARG A 154 -3.58 -21.20 -23.33
CA ARG A 154 -3.26 -20.65 -22.02
C ARG A 154 -1.77 -20.32 -21.94
N ALA A 155 -1.45 -19.15 -21.41
CA ALA A 155 -0.06 -18.82 -21.09
C ALA A 155 0.44 -19.63 -19.89
N LEU A 156 1.66 -20.19 -20.00
CA LEU A 156 2.37 -20.76 -18.86
C LEU A 156 2.97 -19.65 -17.98
N GLN A 157 3.10 -19.95 -16.69
CA GLN A 157 3.66 -19.04 -15.69
C GLN A 157 5.17 -19.25 -15.57
N VAL A 158 5.92 -18.16 -15.45
CA VAL A 158 7.37 -18.22 -15.19
C VAL A 158 7.58 -18.63 -13.73
N ASP A 159 8.15 -19.80 -13.55
CA ASP A 159 8.58 -20.31 -12.24
C ASP A 159 10.03 -19.89 -11.97
N HIS A 160 10.29 -19.44 -10.75
CA HIS A 160 11.60 -18.90 -10.35
C HIS A 160 11.86 -19.19 -8.87
N CYS A 161 13.13 -19.37 -8.54
CA CYS A 161 13.55 -19.54 -7.15
C CYS A 161 13.40 -18.21 -6.40
N HIS A 162 12.61 -18.18 -5.33
CA HIS A 162 12.39 -16.96 -4.54
C HIS A 162 13.63 -16.46 -3.79
N THR A 163 14.65 -17.30 -3.59
CA THR A 163 15.91 -16.91 -2.94
C THR A 163 16.91 -16.29 -3.91
N THR A 164 17.03 -16.84 -5.12
CA THR A 164 18.07 -16.44 -6.10
C THR A 164 17.53 -15.61 -7.25
N GLY A 165 16.21 -15.55 -7.43
CA GLY A 165 15.56 -14.96 -8.60
C GLY A 165 15.75 -15.77 -9.88
N ARG A 166 16.47 -16.90 -9.85
CA ARG A 166 16.76 -17.70 -11.04
C ARG A 166 15.48 -18.36 -11.57
N VAL A 167 15.16 -18.08 -12.83
CA VAL A 167 14.07 -18.73 -13.56
C VAL A 167 14.38 -20.23 -13.74
N ARG A 168 13.43 -21.09 -13.36
CA ARG A 168 13.52 -22.56 -13.45
C ARG A 168 12.86 -23.10 -14.72
N GLY A 169 11.69 -22.58 -15.08
CA GLY A 169 10.92 -23.06 -16.23
C GLY A 169 9.56 -22.39 -16.36
N LEU A 170 8.73 -22.88 -17.28
CA LEU A 170 7.35 -22.45 -17.46
C LEU A 170 6.37 -23.53 -16.98
N LEU A 171 5.47 -23.16 -16.07
CA LEU A 171 4.55 -24.08 -15.40
C LEU A 171 3.09 -23.70 -15.68
N CYS A 172 2.20 -24.68 -15.73
CA CYS A 172 0.77 -24.39 -15.72
C CYS A 172 0.37 -23.81 -14.35
N ARG A 173 -0.75 -23.07 -14.30
CA ARG A 173 -1.23 -22.45 -13.04
C ARG A 173 -1.36 -23.45 -11.89
N LYS A 174 -1.83 -24.66 -12.17
CA LYS A 174 -2.02 -25.71 -11.14
C LYS A 174 -0.69 -26.17 -10.55
N CYS A 175 0.30 -26.49 -11.38
CA CYS A 175 1.62 -26.92 -10.91
C CYS A 175 2.34 -25.79 -10.16
N ASN A 176 2.31 -24.57 -10.71
CA ASN A 176 2.95 -23.41 -10.07
C ASN A 176 2.34 -23.12 -8.69
N SER A 177 1.01 -23.06 -8.59
CA SER A 177 0.33 -22.90 -7.30
C SER A 177 0.57 -24.09 -6.35
N GLY A 178 0.60 -25.31 -6.87
CA GLY A 178 0.86 -26.52 -6.07
C GLY A 178 2.23 -26.48 -5.40
N ILE A 179 3.28 -26.12 -6.13
CA ILE A 179 4.63 -25.94 -5.58
C ILE A 179 4.63 -24.84 -4.52
N GLY A 180 3.98 -23.70 -4.79
CA GLY A 180 3.85 -22.61 -3.82
C GLY A 180 3.13 -23.02 -2.53
N MET A 181 2.06 -23.81 -2.63
CA MET A 181 1.31 -24.31 -1.46
C MET A 181 2.12 -25.28 -0.60
N LEU A 182 3.11 -25.95 -1.19
CA LEU A 182 4.05 -26.82 -0.48
C LEU A 182 5.25 -26.06 0.08
N GLY A 183 5.28 -24.73 -0.06
CA GLY A 183 6.34 -23.87 0.48
C GLY A 183 7.52 -23.65 -0.45
N ASP A 184 7.34 -23.84 -1.78
CA ASP A 184 8.33 -23.55 -2.82
C ASP A 184 9.75 -24.13 -2.53
N SER A 185 9.78 -25.32 -1.94
CA SER A 185 11.00 -25.98 -1.49
C SER A 185 10.96 -27.48 -1.80
N PRO A 186 12.13 -28.09 -2.13
CA PRO A 186 12.23 -29.54 -2.28
C PRO A 186 11.72 -30.30 -1.05
N GLU A 187 12.01 -29.80 0.14
CA GLU A 187 11.61 -30.41 1.41
C GLU A 187 10.09 -30.45 1.56
N GLY A 188 9.39 -29.39 1.11
CA GLY A 188 7.94 -29.33 1.08
C GLY A 188 7.32 -30.40 0.19
N VAL A 189 7.86 -30.56 -1.03
CA VAL A 189 7.42 -31.58 -1.98
C VAL A 189 7.72 -32.99 -1.45
N GLN A 190 8.90 -33.19 -0.87
CA GLN A 190 9.31 -34.48 -0.30
C GLN A 190 8.37 -34.93 0.83
N ARG A 191 7.96 -34.03 1.72
CA ARG A 191 6.99 -34.36 2.78
C ARG A 191 5.64 -34.82 2.22
N ALA A 192 5.14 -34.15 1.18
CA ALA A 192 3.89 -34.53 0.53
C ALA A 192 4.00 -35.92 -0.14
N LEU A 193 5.11 -36.18 -0.85
CA LEU A 193 5.37 -37.49 -1.46
C LEU A 193 5.47 -38.59 -0.38
N SER A 194 6.23 -38.38 0.68
CA SER A 194 6.37 -39.33 1.78
C SER A 194 5.06 -39.62 2.50
N TYR A 195 4.09 -38.70 2.49
CA TYR A 195 2.75 -38.97 3.03
C TYR A 195 1.94 -39.87 2.09
N LEU A 196 1.97 -39.60 0.77
CA LEU A 196 1.27 -40.39 -0.24
C LEU A 196 1.77 -41.84 -0.32
N LEU A 197 3.06 -42.09 -0.09
CA LEU A 197 3.66 -43.43 -0.13
C LEU A 197 3.36 -44.31 1.10
N ARG A 198 2.56 -43.83 2.07
CA ARG A 198 2.16 -44.62 3.26
C ARG A 198 1.00 -45.59 2.99
N THR A 199 0.51 -45.63 1.74
CA THR A 199 -0.56 -46.51 1.25
C THR A 199 0.02 -47.59 0.37
#